data_AF-A0A1E7F1A3-F1
#
_entry.id   AF-A0A1E7F1A3-F1
#
_cell.length_a   1.000
_cell.length_b   1.000
_cell.length_c   1.000
_cell.angle_alpha   90.00
_cell.angle_beta   90.00
_cell.angle_gamma   90.00
#
_symmetry.space_group_name_H-M   'P 1'
#
loop_
_entity.id
_entity.type
_entity.pdbx_description
1 polymer ?
#
loop_
_entity_poly.entity_id
_entity_poly.type
_entity_poly.pdbx_seq_one_letter_code
_entity_poly.pdbx_strand_id
1 'polypeptide(L)'
;MSGSDLAPFVAAVLKDRTIAGMIQENNELKSKLTDRDNERLLVEVTGQHGSPIYYKGSMRNGGRCDDDHWCVHLEKNDTVLSLILLSDLEIWLGGTLVEQFRYITDNLTGLSGRSFHVDDGSNTGIGGIRFMSAAVRNPPVVYCTYGRIGPMLRTDYEELTAMTNVTQLMDLYQNRTAPGIFIEYIIFKNKGIRGIMSLLG
;
A
#
# COMPACT_ATOMS: atom_id res chain seq x y z
N MET A 1 74.87 -8.91 -0.90
CA MET A 1 73.63 -8.25 -0.43
C MET A 1 72.46 -8.97 -1.06
N SER A 2 71.74 -9.83 -0.34
CA SER A 2 70.54 -10.50 -0.87
C SER A 2 69.35 -10.06 -0.03
N GLY A 3 68.88 -8.84 -0.32
CA GLY A 3 67.67 -8.29 0.25
C GLY A 3 66.48 -8.90 -0.46
N SER A 4 66.00 -10.02 0.06
CA SER A 4 64.62 -10.54 -0.02
C SER A 4 63.73 -9.95 -1.14
N ASP A 5 63.85 -10.47 -2.36
CA ASP A 5 62.86 -10.26 -3.44
C ASP A 5 61.46 -10.81 -3.11
N LEU A 6 61.35 -11.59 -2.02
CA LEU A 6 60.10 -12.22 -1.57
C LEU A 6 59.24 -11.28 -0.71
N ALA A 7 59.84 -10.35 0.04
CA ALA A 7 59.12 -9.45 0.93
C ALA A 7 58.15 -8.49 0.19
N PRO A 8 58.53 -7.88 -0.95
CA PRO A 8 57.60 -7.06 -1.74
C PRO A 8 56.39 -7.84 -2.28
N PHE A 9 56.60 -9.09 -2.71
CA PHE A 9 55.54 -9.95 -3.23
C PHE A 9 54.55 -10.36 -2.13
N VAL A 10 55.04 -10.80 -0.98
CA VAL A 10 54.18 -11.15 0.17
C VAL A 10 53.40 -9.92 0.64
N ALA A 11 54.02 -8.74 0.68
CA ALA A 11 53.33 -7.50 1.02
C ALA A 11 52.25 -7.12 0.00
N ALA A 12 52.48 -7.33 -1.30
CA ALA A 12 51.49 -7.11 -2.36
C ALA A 12 50.30 -8.07 -2.23
N VAL A 13 50.55 -9.37 -2.06
CA VAL A 13 49.49 -10.39 -1.91
C VAL A 13 48.63 -10.13 -0.67
N LEU A 14 49.24 -9.72 0.45
CA LEU A 14 48.48 -9.37 1.65
C LEU A 14 47.63 -8.11 1.44
N LYS A 15 48.16 -7.09 0.75
CA LYS A 15 47.39 -5.89 0.37
C LYS A 15 46.20 -6.26 -0.53
N ASP A 16 46.41 -7.09 -1.54
CA ASP A 16 45.34 -7.52 -2.45
C ASP A 16 44.25 -8.31 -1.72
N ARG A 17 44.63 -9.18 -0.78
CA ARG A 17 43.67 -9.91 0.06
C ARG A 17 42.88 -8.98 0.97
N THR A 18 43.53 -7.99 1.59
CA THR A 18 42.84 -6.99 2.42
C THR A 18 41.87 -6.16 1.59
N ILE A 19 42.28 -5.73 0.39
CA ILE A 19 41.42 -4.97 -0.54
C ILE A 19 40.22 -5.82 -0.96
N ALA A 20 40.43 -7.09 -1.33
CA ALA A 20 39.35 -8.00 -1.70
C ALA A 20 38.35 -8.21 -0.54
N GLY A 21 38.84 -8.37 0.70
CA GLY A 21 38.00 -8.46 1.88
C GLY A 21 37.18 -7.19 2.12
N MET A 22 37.80 -6.01 1.98
CA MET A 22 37.10 -4.72 2.11
C MET A 22 36.04 -4.52 1.02
N ILE A 23 36.29 -4.96 -0.23
CA ILE A 23 35.31 -4.90 -1.31
C ILE A 23 34.09 -5.78 -0.99
N GLN A 24 34.33 -7.00 -0.50
CA GLN A 24 33.25 -7.91 -0.11
C GLN A 24 32.39 -7.30 1.00
N GLU A 25 33.01 -6.84 2.09
CA GLU A 25 32.29 -6.23 3.21
C GLU A 25 31.50 -4.99 2.76
N ASN A 26 32.09 -4.15 1.90
CA ASN A 26 31.41 -2.98 1.35
C ASN A 26 30.16 -3.37 0.55
N ASN A 27 30.24 -4.43 -0.26
CA ASN A 27 29.10 -4.94 -1.02
C ASN A 27 28.00 -5.50 -0.11
N GLU A 28 28.36 -6.24 0.93
CA GLU A 28 27.41 -6.76 1.92
C GLU A 28 26.69 -5.64 2.67
N LEU A 29 27.43 -4.59 3.08
CA LEU A 29 26.85 -3.43 3.74
C LEU A 29 25.92 -2.64 2.83
N LYS A 30 26.27 -2.48 1.55
CA LYS A 30 25.39 -1.87 0.55
C LYS A 30 24.10 -2.65 0.35
N SER A 31 24.17 -3.99 0.28
CA SER A 31 22.98 -4.84 0.19
C SER A 31 22.07 -4.63 1.39
N LYS A 32 22.63 -4.72 2.62
CA LYS A 32 21.87 -4.53 3.86
C LYS A 32 21.25 -3.13 3.98
N LEU A 33 21.91 -2.11 3.44
CA LEU A 33 21.34 -0.76 3.40
C LEU A 33 20.15 -0.70 2.44
N THR A 34 20.32 -1.27 1.25
CA THR A 34 19.27 -1.34 0.22
C THR A 34 18.04 -2.08 0.72
N ASP A 35 18.23 -3.21 1.41
CA ASP A 35 17.13 -4.01 1.96
C ASP A 35 16.34 -3.22 3.01
N ARG A 36 17.04 -2.55 3.94
CA ARG A 36 16.40 -1.69 4.96
C ARG A 36 15.66 -0.50 4.35
N ASP A 37 16.20 0.10 3.30
CA ASP A 37 15.51 1.19 2.62
C ASP A 37 14.25 0.67 1.92
N ASN A 38 14.29 -0.51 1.31
CA ASN A 38 13.11 -1.13 0.72
C ASN A 38 12.04 -1.47 1.78
N GLU A 39 12.43 -1.95 2.96
CA GLU A 39 11.51 -2.18 4.09
C GLU A 39 10.81 -0.88 4.53
N ARG A 40 11.54 0.23 4.59
CA ARG A 40 10.98 1.55 4.94
C ARG A 40 10.00 2.09 3.90
N LEU A 41 10.11 1.65 2.66
CA LEU A 41 9.24 2.03 1.55
C LEU A 41 7.99 1.14 1.44
N LEU A 42 7.86 0.11 2.27
CA LEU A 42 6.73 -0.82 2.23
C LEU A 42 5.45 -0.16 2.74
N VAL A 43 4.36 -0.34 2.00
CA VAL A 43 3.01 0.06 2.39
C VAL A 43 2.19 -1.21 2.60
N GLU A 44 1.52 -1.33 3.73
CA GLU A 44 0.69 -2.49 4.04
C GLU A 44 -0.70 -2.05 4.52
N VAL A 45 -1.71 -2.78 4.09
CA VAL A 45 -3.05 -2.70 4.69
C VAL A 45 -3.29 -4.00 5.44
N THR A 46 -3.60 -3.87 6.72
CA THR A 46 -3.64 -5.00 7.65
C THR A 46 -4.93 -5.00 8.45
N GLY A 47 -5.20 -6.10 9.16
CA GLY A 47 -6.10 -6.09 10.31
C GLY A 47 -5.46 -5.39 11.51
N GLN A 48 -6.10 -5.51 12.67
CA GLN A 48 -5.62 -4.91 13.91
C GLN A 48 -4.21 -5.38 14.27
N HIS A 49 -3.39 -4.45 14.76
CA HIS A 49 -2.02 -4.72 15.20
C HIS A 49 -1.11 -5.24 14.08
N GLY A 50 -1.31 -4.78 12.84
CA GLY A 50 -0.47 -5.16 11.71
C GLY A 50 -0.75 -6.56 11.13
N SER A 51 -1.80 -7.26 11.58
CA SER A 51 -2.08 -8.63 11.15
C SER A 51 -3.58 -8.96 11.07
N PRO A 52 -4.02 -9.78 10.10
CA PRO A 52 -3.24 -10.28 8.97
C PRO A 52 -2.98 -9.17 7.94
N ILE A 53 -2.00 -9.35 7.07
CA ILE A 53 -1.74 -8.40 5.97
C ILE A 53 -2.66 -8.76 4.79
N TYR A 54 -3.52 -7.83 4.42
CA TYR A 54 -4.49 -7.98 3.33
C TYR A 54 -3.97 -7.45 2.01
N TYR A 55 -3.26 -6.33 2.03
CA TYR A 55 -2.66 -5.74 0.84
C TYR A 55 -1.25 -5.26 1.12
N LYS A 56 -0.41 -5.30 0.09
CA LYS A 56 0.96 -4.76 0.11
C LYS A 56 1.16 -3.85 -1.08
N GLY A 57 2.04 -2.88 -0.94
CA GLY A 57 2.48 -2.00 -2.00
C GLY A 57 3.84 -1.40 -1.64
N SER A 58 4.43 -0.62 -2.53
CA SER A 58 5.69 0.06 -2.25
C SER A 58 5.64 1.50 -2.72
N MET A 59 6.11 2.40 -1.88
CA MET A 59 6.36 3.80 -2.23
C MET A 59 7.25 3.94 -3.46
N ARG A 60 8.18 2.99 -3.69
CA ARG A 60 9.07 2.95 -4.86
C ARG A 60 8.33 2.74 -6.17
N ASN A 61 7.22 2.00 -6.12
CA ASN A 61 6.35 1.73 -7.27
C ASN A 61 5.21 2.74 -7.39
N GLY A 62 5.18 3.74 -6.49
CA GLY A 62 4.21 4.82 -6.52
C GLY A 62 4.57 5.90 -7.53
N GLY A 63 3.71 6.91 -7.63
CA GLY A 63 3.90 8.04 -8.51
C GLY A 63 3.21 9.30 -8.01
N ARG A 64 3.67 10.44 -8.49
CA ARG A 64 3.04 11.74 -8.20
C ARG A 64 1.67 11.79 -8.88
N CYS A 65 0.61 12.04 -8.11
CA CYS A 65 -0.74 12.22 -8.64
C CYS A 65 -1.19 13.68 -8.65
N ASP A 66 -0.56 14.53 -7.84
CA ASP A 66 -0.78 15.98 -7.76
C ASP A 66 0.44 16.65 -7.11
N ASP A 67 0.43 17.98 -6.98
CA ASP A 67 1.60 18.74 -6.54
C ASP A 67 2.09 18.36 -5.14
N ASP A 68 1.17 18.04 -4.22
CA ASP A 68 1.45 17.70 -2.81
C ASP A 68 1.11 16.23 -2.48
N HIS A 69 0.95 15.35 -3.49
CA HIS A 69 0.45 13.99 -3.28
C HIS A 69 1.27 12.89 -4.00
N TRP A 70 1.41 11.76 -3.33
CA TRP A 70 2.05 10.53 -3.82
C TRP A 70 1.08 9.36 -3.76
N CYS A 71 0.84 8.70 -4.89
CA CYS A 71 -0.07 7.58 -5.02
C CYS A 71 0.70 6.27 -5.03
N VAL A 72 0.26 5.29 -4.25
CA VAL A 72 0.81 3.94 -4.22
C VAL A 72 -0.27 2.94 -4.61
N HIS A 73 -0.01 2.18 -5.68
CA HIS A 73 -0.84 1.04 -6.05
C HIS A 73 -0.56 -0.13 -5.12
N LEU A 74 -1.63 -0.77 -4.67
CA LEU A 74 -1.54 -2.00 -3.90
C LEU A 74 -1.55 -3.20 -4.85
N GLU A 75 -0.74 -4.20 -4.52
CA GLU A 75 -0.69 -5.49 -5.18
C GLU A 75 -2.07 -6.15 -5.10
N LYS A 76 -2.54 -6.63 -6.24
CA LYS A 76 -3.82 -7.30 -6.34
C LYS A 76 -3.78 -8.57 -5.50
N ASN A 77 -4.60 -8.61 -4.45
CA ASN A 77 -4.84 -9.81 -3.67
C ASN A 77 -6.23 -10.35 -4.02
N ASP A 78 -6.34 -11.67 -4.21
CA ASP A 78 -7.64 -12.35 -4.39
C ASP A 78 -8.45 -12.41 -3.08
N THR A 79 -7.87 -11.89 -1.99
CA THR A 79 -8.55 -11.75 -0.70
C THR A 79 -9.67 -10.72 -0.81
N VAL A 80 -10.89 -11.24 -0.76
CA VAL A 80 -12.14 -10.49 -0.65
C VAL A 80 -12.30 -10.10 0.81
N LEU A 81 -12.08 -8.82 1.12
CA LEU A 81 -12.33 -8.31 2.48
C LEU A 81 -13.81 -8.17 2.73
N SER A 82 -14.29 -8.72 3.84
CA SER A 82 -15.67 -8.46 4.27
C SER A 82 -15.81 -7.00 4.67
N LEU A 83 -16.93 -6.38 4.27
CA LEU A 83 -17.25 -5.00 4.58
C LEU A 83 -17.23 -4.70 6.09
N ILE A 84 -17.56 -5.71 6.91
CA ILE A 84 -17.54 -5.60 8.39
C ILE A 84 -16.13 -5.35 8.95
N LEU A 85 -15.08 -5.77 8.23
CA LEU A 85 -13.70 -5.60 8.69
C LEU A 85 -13.17 -4.19 8.43
N LEU A 86 -13.91 -3.34 7.73
CA LEU A 86 -13.46 -1.97 7.42
C LEU A 86 -12.97 -1.24 8.65
N SER A 87 -13.73 -1.24 9.74
CA SER A 87 -13.37 -0.50 10.96
C SER A 87 -12.06 -0.97 11.61
N ASP A 88 -11.63 -2.19 11.29
CA ASP A 88 -10.47 -2.87 11.86
C ASP A 88 -9.23 -2.80 10.97
N LEU A 89 -9.35 -2.20 9.78
CA LEU A 89 -8.22 -2.07 8.87
C LEU A 89 -7.25 -0.98 9.34
N GLU A 90 -5.96 -1.25 9.15
CA GLU A 90 -4.86 -0.36 9.46
C GLU A 90 -3.99 -0.14 8.22
N ILE A 91 -3.46 1.07 8.05
CA ILE A 91 -2.47 1.39 7.02
C ILE A 91 -1.13 1.58 7.71
N TRP A 92 -0.14 0.82 7.25
CA TRP A 92 1.23 0.85 7.72
C TRP A 92 2.17 1.33 6.62
N LEU A 93 3.16 2.14 6.99
CA LEU A 93 4.24 2.62 6.13
C LEU A 93 5.58 2.39 6.82
N GLY A 94 6.43 1.56 6.23
CA GLY A 94 7.75 1.25 6.77
C GLY A 94 7.71 0.66 8.19
N GLY A 95 6.70 -0.16 8.48
CA GLY A 95 6.48 -0.73 9.83
C GLY A 95 5.90 0.26 10.85
N THR A 96 5.47 1.45 10.43
CA THR A 96 4.80 2.43 11.30
C THR A 96 3.33 2.55 10.94
N LEU A 97 2.44 2.47 11.93
CA LEU A 97 1.01 2.72 11.75
C LEU A 97 0.78 4.20 11.40
N VAL A 98 0.20 4.47 10.23
CA VAL A 98 -0.04 5.83 9.75
C VAL A 98 -1.52 6.21 9.71
N GLU A 99 -2.42 5.23 9.62
CA GLU A 99 -3.86 5.46 9.67
C GLU A 99 -4.63 4.21 10.12
N GLN A 100 -5.77 4.41 10.77
CA GLN A 100 -6.77 3.36 11.06
C GLN A 100 -8.09 3.70 10.38
N PHE A 101 -8.71 2.70 9.75
CA PHE A 101 -9.98 2.84 9.03
C PHE A 101 -11.19 3.04 9.93
N ARG A 102 -11.03 2.95 11.26
CA ARG A 102 -12.09 3.23 12.24
C ARG A 102 -12.79 4.58 12.02
N TYR A 103 -12.13 5.53 11.36
CA TYR A 103 -12.67 6.83 11.00
C TYR A 103 -13.33 6.90 9.62
N ILE A 104 -13.23 5.85 8.79
CA ILE A 104 -13.69 5.85 7.39
C ILE A 104 -15.19 5.61 7.30
N THR A 105 -15.78 4.83 8.22
CA THR A 105 -17.25 4.69 8.32
C THR A 105 -17.94 6.01 8.65
N ASP A 106 -17.27 6.88 9.42
CA ASP A 106 -17.80 8.19 9.83
C ASP A 106 -17.47 9.30 8.81
N ASN A 107 -16.47 9.10 7.93
CA ASN A 107 -15.93 10.12 7.01
C ASN A 107 -15.85 9.69 5.54
N LEU A 108 -16.58 8.65 5.13
CA LEU A 108 -16.83 8.36 3.71
C LEU A 108 -17.68 9.50 3.13
N THR A 109 -16.98 10.57 2.73
CA THR A 109 -17.55 11.82 2.24
C THR A 109 -18.01 11.73 0.78
N GLY A 110 -17.73 10.63 0.08
CA GLY A 110 -18.25 10.40 -1.26
C GLY A 110 -18.06 8.98 -1.77
N LEU A 111 -19.18 8.32 -2.09
CA LEU A 111 -19.19 7.26 -3.10
C LEU A 111 -19.07 7.94 -4.46
N SER A 112 -17.85 7.99 -5.02
CA SER A 112 -17.57 8.65 -6.29
C SER A 112 -17.06 7.63 -7.30
N GLY A 113 -17.53 7.71 -8.55
CA GLY A 113 -17.17 6.75 -9.59
C GLY A 113 -18.06 5.50 -9.55
N ARG A 114 -19.24 5.63 -10.15
CA ARG A 114 -20.16 4.51 -10.41
C ARG A 114 -19.72 3.85 -11.73
N SER A 115 -19.03 2.71 -11.65
CA SER A 115 -18.57 1.98 -12.84
C SER A 115 -19.23 0.61 -12.88
N PHE A 116 -20.27 0.47 -13.71
CA PHE A 116 -20.86 -0.82 -14.03
C PHE A 116 -20.26 -1.30 -15.36
N HIS A 117 -19.47 -2.37 -15.31
CA HIS A 117 -19.08 -3.07 -16.53
C HIS A 117 -20.09 -4.20 -16.77
N VAL A 118 -20.88 -4.05 -17.83
CA VAL A 118 -21.72 -5.12 -18.37
C VAL A 118 -20.82 -6.03 -19.17
N ASP A 119 -20.80 -7.32 -18.87
CA ASP A 119 -20.15 -8.31 -19.72
C ASP A 119 -21.09 -8.56 -20.92
N ASP A 120 -20.64 -8.27 -22.14
CA ASP A 120 -21.42 -8.29 -23.39
C ASP A 120 -21.83 -9.73 -23.77
N GLY A 121 -22.79 -10.30 -23.05
CA GLY A 121 -23.32 -11.64 -23.32
C GLY A 121 -24.14 -12.27 -22.21
N SER A 122 -24.16 -11.69 -21.00
CA SER A 122 -24.95 -12.20 -19.89
C SER A 122 -25.63 -11.07 -19.11
N ASN A 123 -26.88 -11.28 -18.67
CA ASN A 123 -27.53 -10.38 -17.70
C ASN A 123 -26.82 -10.37 -16.32
N THR A 124 -25.73 -11.13 -16.17
CA THR A 124 -24.85 -11.18 -15.01
C THR A 124 -23.67 -10.21 -15.18
N GLY A 125 -23.96 -8.91 -15.15
CA GLY A 125 -22.92 -7.89 -14.99
C GLY A 125 -22.37 -7.92 -13.56
N ILE A 126 -21.05 -8.01 -13.43
CA ILE A 126 -20.35 -7.86 -12.14
C ILE A 126 -20.08 -6.36 -11.95
N GLY A 127 -20.98 -5.71 -11.22
CA GLY A 127 -20.84 -4.29 -10.85
C GLY A 127 -19.83 -4.09 -9.72
N GLY A 128 -19.34 -2.86 -9.59
CA GLY A 128 -18.61 -2.42 -8.42
C GLY A 128 -18.77 -0.93 -8.19
N ILE A 129 -18.72 -0.52 -6.93
CA ILE A 129 -18.87 0.88 -6.55
C ILE A 129 -17.54 1.35 -5.99
N ARG A 130 -16.95 2.35 -6.63
CA ARG A 130 -15.73 2.94 -6.13
C ARG A 130 -16.05 3.79 -4.92
N PHE A 131 -15.19 3.68 -3.93
CA PHE A 131 -15.23 4.52 -2.75
C PHE A 131 -13.92 5.29 -2.65
N MET A 132 -14.04 6.48 -2.10
CA MET A 132 -12.90 7.28 -1.67
C MET A 132 -13.12 7.56 -0.19
N SER A 133 -12.22 7.06 0.63
CA SER A 133 -12.13 7.52 2.00
C SER A 133 -11.38 8.85 2.00
N ALA A 134 -12.04 9.95 2.35
CA ALA A 134 -11.33 11.16 2.71
C ALA A 134 -11.16 11.13 4.22
N ALA A 135 -9.93 11.01 4.67
CA ALA A 135 -9.63 11.03 6.08
C ALA A 135 -9.96 12.43 6.66
N VAL A 136 -10.48 12.45 7.91
CA VAL A 136 -10.97 13.64 8.64
C VAL A 136 -10.09 14.86 8.37
N ARG A 137 -10.70 16.04 8.16
CA ARG A 137 -10.06 17.38 8.04
C ARG A 137 -8.58 17.39 8.49
N ASN A 138 -7.69 17.11 7.53
CA ASN A 138 -6.23 17.15 7.64
C ASN A 138 -5.53 16.04 8.46
N PRO A 139 -5.55 14.77 8.01
CA PRO A 139 -4.56 13.81 8.50
C PRO A 139 -3.19 14.23 7.94
N PRO A 140 -2.11 14.06 8.73
CA PRO A 140 -0.79 14.52 8.32
C PRO A 140 -0.18 13.67 7.21
N VAL A 141 -0.49 12.37 7.14
CA VAL A 141 0.24 11.38 6.33
C VAL A 141 -0.60 10.86 5.16
N VAL A 142 -1.69 10.14 5.42
CA VAL A 142 -2.58 9.65 4.36
C VAL A 142 -3.56 10.75 3.97
N TYR A 143 -3.71 10.99 2.67
CA TYR A 143 -4.69 11.92 2.13
C TYR A 143 -6.05 11.23 1.93
N CYS A 144 -6.03 10.11 1.21
CA CYS A 144 -7.21 9.29 0.97
C CYS A 144 -6.85 7.87 0.55
N THR A 145 -7.84 6.99 0.67
CA THR A 145 -7.77 5.61 0.21
C THR A 145 -8.84 5.38 -0.84
N TYR A 146 -8.46 4.73 -1.94
CA TYR A 146 -9.36 4.38 -3.02
C TYR A 146 -9.52 2.87 -3.10
N GLY A 147 -10.75 2.46 -3.38
CA GLY A 147 -11.05 1.07 -3.61
C GLY A 147 -12.39 0.89 -4.30
N ARG A 148 -12.80 -0.37 -4.42
CA ARG A 148 -14.12 -0.75 -4.89
C ARG A 148 -14.80 -1.71 -3.93
N ILE A 149 -16.12 -1.63 -3.91
CA ILE A 149 -17.01 -2.59 -3.28
C ILE A 149 -17.62 -3.44 -4.38
N GLY A 150 -17.53 -4.76 -4.28
CA GLY A 150 -18.03 -5.73 -5.26
C GLY A 150 -17.29 -7.06 -5.17
N PRO A 151 -17.44 -7.98 -6.13
CA PRO A 151 -18.45 -7.95 -7.19
C PRO A 151 -19.88 -7.96 -6.61
N MET A 152 -20.84 -7.32 -7.29
CA MET A 152 -22.26 -7.31 -6.89
C MET A 152 -23.20 -7.51 -8.07
N LEU A 153 -24.40 -8.04 -7.80
CA LEU A 153 -25.44 -8.18 -8.81
C LEU A 153 -25.97 -6.80 -9.23
N ARG A 154 -26.55 -6.72 -10.44
CA ARG A 154 -27.14 -5.49 -10.95
C ARG A 154 -28.23 -4.91 -10.05
N THR A 155 -29.07 -5.78 -9.46
CA THR A 155 -30.12 -5.36 -8.52
C THR A 155 -29.54 -4.74 -7.25
N ASP A 156 -28.47 -5.35 -6.69
CA ASP A 156 -27.77 -4.81 -5.53
C ASP A 156 -27.11 -3.46 -5.86
N TYR A 157 -26.55 -3.33 -7.06
CA TYR A 157 -25.96 -2.09 -7.55
C TYR A 157 -27.01 -0.99 -7.70
N GLU A 158 -28.16 -1.28 -8.32
CA GLU A 158 -29.26 -0.32 -8.49
C GLU A 158 -29.84 0.12 -7.13
N GLU A 159 -30.02 -0.80 -6.18
CA GLU A 159 -30.38 -0.47 -4.80
C GLU A 159 -29.32 0.43 -4.14
N LEU A 160 -28.03 0.13 -4.32
CA LEU A 160 -26.96 0.97 -3.78
C LEU A 160 -26.92 2.36 -4.38
N THR A 161 -27.22 2.49 -5.67
CA THR A 161 -27.22 3.78 -6.35
C THR A 161 -28.32 4.71 -5.83
N ALA A 162 -29.38 4.15 -5.26
CA ALA A 162 -30.44 4.88 -4.58
C ALA A 162 -30.06 5.25 -3.13
N MET A 163 -29.05 4.61 -2.54
CA MET A 163 -28.55 4.94 -1.20
C MET A 163 -27.71 6.21 -1.22
N THR A 164 -27.81 6.96 -0.12
CA THR A 164 -27.17 8.27 0.02
C THR A 164 -26.02 8.27 1.03
N ASN A 165 -25.86 7.21 1.82
CA ASN A 165 -24.79 7.12 2.81
C ASN A 165 -24.32 5.67 3.07
N VAL A 166 -23.19 5.57 3.77
CA VAL A 166 -22.51 4.30 4.09
C VAL A 166 -23.18 3.52 5.22
N THR A 167 -23.98 4.16 6.07
CA THR A 167 -24.75 3.43 7.09
C THR A 167 -25.79 2.51 6.43
N GLN A 168 -26.51 3.03 5.42
CA GLN A 168 -27.45 2.24 4.61
C GLN A 168 -26.75 1.09 3.88
N LEU A 169 -25.49 1.30 3.49
CA LEU A 169 -24.63 0.29 2.91
C LEU A 169 -24.37 -0.86 3.89
N MET A 170 -23.93 -0.53 5.10
CA MET A 170 -23.64 -1.53 6.15
C MET A 170 -24.91 -2.31 6.52
N ASP A 171 -26.06 -1.64 6.64
CA ASP A 171 -27.35 -2.26 6.99
C ASP A 171 -27.87 -3.23 5.91
N LEU A 172 -27.72 -2.88 4.63
CA LEU A 172 -28.10 -3.76 3.52
C LEU A 172 -27.26 -5.04 3.52
N TYR A 173 -25.98 -4.92 3.87
CA TYR A 173 -25.02 -6.01 3.76
C TYR A 173 -24.87 -6.88 5.00
N GLN A 174 -25.44 -6.50 6.15
CA GLN A 174 -25.66 -7.44 7.25
C GLN A 174 -26.67 -8.55 6.89
N ASN A 175 -27.51 -8.33 5.86
CA ASN A 175 -28.62 -9.23 5.51
C ASN A 175 -28.48 -9.93 4.14
N ARG A 176 -27.38 -9.73 3.40
CA ARG A 176 -27.12 -10.32 2.07
C ARG A 176 -25.69 -10.86 1.95
N THR A 177 -25.38 -11.55 0.85
CA THR A 177 -24.01 -11.99 0.52
C THR A 177 -23.07 -10.78 0.53
N ALA A 178 -22.21 -10.69 1.54
CA ALA A 178 -21.38 -9.51 1.77
C ALA A 178 -20.46 -9.25 0.56
N PRO A 179 -20.52 -8.06 -0.07
CA PRO A 179 -19.63 -7.73 -1.14
C PRO A 179 -18.21 -7.61 -0.59
N GLY A 180 -17.25 -8.02 -1.41
CA GLY A 180 -15.85 -7.76 -1.15
C GLY A 180 -15.53 -6.28 -1.18
N ILE A 181 -14.58 -5.90 -0.36
CA ILE A 181 -13.82 -4.67 -0.54
C ILE A 181 -12.50 -5.02 -1.19
N PHE A 182 -12.13 -4.21 -2.17
CA PHE A 182 -10.80 -4.20 -2.75
C PHE A 182 -10.22 -2.81 -2.59
N ILE A 183 -9.08 -2.70 -1.93
CA ILE A 183 -8.33 -1.45 -1.85
C ILE A 183 -7.34 -1.43 -3.01
N GLU A 184 -7.43 -0.41 -3.86
CA GLU A 184 -6.68 -0.35 -5.10
C GLU A 184 -5.41 0.49 -4.95
N TYR A 185 -5.53 1.66 -4.30
CA TYR A 185 -4.40 2.55 -4.08
C TYR A 185 -4.63 3.46 -2.87
N ILE A 186 -3.51 3.92 -2.30
CA ILE A 186 -3.46 4.85 -1.17
C ILE A 186 -2.71 6.09 -1.63
N ILE A 187 -3.28 7.26 -1.33
CA ILE A 187 -2.64 8.55 -1.62
C ILE A 187 -2.11 9.14 -0.32
N PHE A 188 -0.83 9.49 -0.32
CA PHE A 188 -0.13 10.12 0.79
C PHE A 188 0.11 11.60 0.50
N LYS A 189 0.13 12.43 1.54
CA LYS A 189 0.55 13.84 1.45
C LYS A 189 2.06 13.91 1.52
N ASN A 190 2.69 14.54 0.54
CA ASN A 190 4.16 14.67 0.47
C ASN A 190 4.75 15.28 1.76
N LYS A 191 4.05 16.25 2.36
CA LYS A 191 4.44 16.84 3.65
C LYS A 191 4.51 15.85 4.80
N GLY A 192 3.62 14.86 4.85
CA GLY A 192 3.59 13.83 5.89
C GLY A 192 4.64 12.74 5.73
N ILE A 193 5.14 12.55 4.50
CA ILE A 193 6.08 11.48 4.15
C ILE A 193 7.45 12.00 3.71
N ARG A 194 7.84 13.23 4.09
CA ARG A 194 9.10 13.86 3.62
C ARG A 194 10.35 12.98 3.80
N GLY A 195 10.47 12.30 4.94
CA GLY A 195 11.61 11.40 5.20
C GLY A 195 11.59 10.15 4.30
N ILE A 196 10.41 9.67 3.94
CA ILE A 196 10.25 8.56 2.98
C ILE A 196 10.54 9.05 1.56
N MET A 197 10.09 10.26 1.20
CA MET A 197 10.37 10.87 -0.11
C MET A 197 11.88 11.05 -0.37
N SER A 198 12.68 11.32 0.67
CA SER A 198 14.14 11.38 0.50
C SER A 198 14.80 10.04 0.15
N LEU A 199 14.13 8.91 0.37
CA LEU A 199 14.60 7.58 -0.01
C LEU A 199 14.23 7.21 -1.46
N LEU A 200 13.41 8.03 -2.12
CA LEU A 200 12.99 7.84 -3.51
C LEU A 200 13.84 8.63 -4.52
N GLY A 201 14.74 9.49 -4.02
CA GLY A 201 15.62 10.36 -4.81
C GLY A 201 16.93 9.73 -5.24
#